data_AF-A0A7Y4YNY9-F1
#
_entry.id   AF-A0A7Y4YNY9-F1
#
_cell.length_a   1.000
_cell.length_b   1.000
_cell.length_c   1.000
_cell.angle_alpha   90.00
_cell.angle_beta   90.00
_cell.angle_gamma   90.00
#
_symmetry.space_group_name_H-M   'P 1'
#
loop_
_entity.id
_entity.type
_entity.pdbx_description
1 polymer ?
#
loop_
_entity_poly.entity_id
_entity_poly.type
_entity_poly.pdbx_seq_one_letter_code
_entity_poly.pdbx_strand_id
1 'polypeptide(L)'
;MNQTITLPQSMLKRLDKISEGSHIKPEAIIKQAISDRLDYEEWLLEQVDAGLAELKAGKGIPHEEFLKRIGVSQNARKKAA
;
A
#
# COMPACT_ATOMS: atom_id res chain seq x y z
N MET A 1 11.43 12.28 -20.42
CA MET A 1 12.66 12.60 -19.66
C MET A 1 13.41 11.30 -19.42
N ASN A 2 14.74 11.28 -19.55
CA ASN A 2 15.56 10.11 -19.18
C ASN A 2 16.18 10.39 -17.82
N GLN A 3 15.96 9.50 -16.85
CA GLN A 3 16.49 9.64 -15.49
C GLN A 3 17.39 8.44 -15.15
N THR A 4 18.55 8.74 -14.55
CA THR A 4 19.51 7.73 -14.09
C THR A 4 19.54 7.78 -12.56
N ILE A 5 19.33 6.63 -11.94
CA ILE A 5 19.41 6.46 -10.48
C ILE A 5 20.55 5.51 -10.14
N THR A 6 21.34 5.87 -9.14
CA THR A 6 22.42 5.00 -8.65
C THR A 6 21.87 4.11 -7.54
N LEU A 7 21.90 2.80 -7.77
CA LEU A 7 21.50 1.81 -6.78
C LEU A 7 22.73 1.28 -6.02
N PRO A 8 22.64 1.04 -4.70
CA PRO A 8 23.68 0.35 -3.96
C PRO A 8 23.97 -1.04 -4.53
N GLN A 9 25.24 -1.46 -4.51
CA GLN A 9 25.65 -2.76 -5.05
C GLN A 9 24.93 -3.95 -4.42
N SER A 10 24.57 -3.84 -3.13
CA SER A 10 23.78 -4.85 -2.43
C SER A 10 22.37 -5.01 -3.01
N MET A 11 21.76 -3.93 -3.50
CA MET A 11 20.45 -3.97 -4.15
C MET A 11 20.54 -4.56 -5.55
N LEU A 12 21.57 -4.18 -6.32
CA LEU A 12 21.81 -4.74 -7.66
C LEU A 12 21.95 -6.26 -7.61
N LYS A 13 22.76 -6.80 -6.69
CA LYS A 13 22.91 -8.26 -6.50
C LYS A 13 21.58 -8.95 -6.17
N ARG A 14 20.72 -8.32 -5.38
CA ARG A 14 19.40 -8.87 -5.03
C ARG A 14 18.45 -8.83 -6.22
N LEU A 15 18.49 -7.75 -6.99
CA LEU A 15 17.70 -7.57 -8.19
C LEU A 15 18.07 -8.60 -9.25
N ASP A 16 19.36 -8.84 -9.48
CA ASP A 16 19.85 -9.85 -10.41
C ASP A 16 19.36 -11.25 -10.01
N LYS A 17 19.48 -11.60 -8.73
CA LYS A 17 18.99 -12.89 -8.21
C LYS A 17 17.49 -13.07 -8.41
N ILE A 18 16.69 -12.03 -8.18
CA ILE A 18 15.24 -12.08 -8.40
C ILE A 18 14.92 -12.17 -9.89
N SER A 19 15.64 -11.42 -10.72
CA SER A 19 15.52 -11.46 -12.18
C SER A 19 15.79 -12.87 -12.73
N GLU A 20 16.87 -13.51 -12.29
CA GLU A 20 17.21 -14.89 -12.66
C GLU A 20 16.11 -15.89 -12.26
N GLY A 21 15.59 -15.78 -11.03
CA GLY A 21 14.57 -16.71 -10.52
C GLY A 21 13.16 -16.48 -11.09
N SER A 22 12.85 -15.26 -11.54
CA SER A 22 11.54 -14.91 -12.09
C SER A 22 11.50 -14.85 -13.61
N HIS A 23 12.66 -14.92 -14.27
CA HIS A 23 12.84 -14.66 -15.72
C HIS A 23 12.32 -13.28 -16.17
N ILE A 24 12.26 -12.31 -15.25
CA ILE A 24 11.85 -10.93 -15.53
C ILE A 24 13.09 -10.04 -15.51
N LYS A 25 13.21 -9.16 -16.51
CA LYS A 25 14.35 -8.22 -16.59
C LYS A 25 14.42 -7.29 -15.36
N PRO A 26 15.62 -6.98 -14.84
CA PRO A 26 15.81 -6.06 -13.71
C PRO A 26 15.09 -4.71 -13.89
N GLU A 27 15.12 -4.17 -15.11
CA GLU A 27 14.48 -2.88 -15.42
C GLU A 27 12.96 -2.95 -15.32
N ALA A 28 12.34 -4.09 -15.67
CA ALA A 28 10.91 -4.26 -15.54
C ALA A 28 10.49 -4.35 -14.06
N ILE A 29 11.29 -5.03 -13.23
CA ILE A 29 11.07 -5.09 -11.77
C ILE A 29 11.16 -3.69 -11.15
N ILE A 30 12.18 -2.90 -11.52
CA ILE A 30 12.35 -1.53 -11.04
C ILE A 30 11.15 -0.66 -11.45
N LYS A 31 10.74 -0.74 -12.72
CA LYS A 31 9.59 0.02 -13.23
C LYS A 31 8.31 -0.31 -12.47
N GLN A 32 8.05 -1.60 -12.25
CA GLN A 32 6.88 -2.04 -11.49
C GLN A 32 6.93 -1.52 -10.06
N ALA A 33 8.06 -1.68 -9.36
CA ALA A 33 8.21 -1.22 -7.98
C ALA A 33 8.02 0.30 -7.83
N ILE A 34 8.46 1.09 -8.81
CA ILE A 34 8.22 2.54 -8.83
C ILE A 34 6.74 2.83 -9.08
N SER A 35 6.09 2.16 -10.05
CA SER A 35 4.65 2.31 -10.32
C SER A 35 3.84 2.00 -9.08
N ASP A 36 4.05 0.83 -8.47
CA ASP A 36 3.33 0.39 -7.27
C ASP A 36 3.48 1.40 -6.13
N ARG A 37 4.67 2.01 -5.99
CA ARG A 37 4.91 3.02 -4.96
C ARG A 37 4.16 4.31 -5.26
N LEU A 38 4.16 4.78 -6.51
CA LEU A 38 3.45 5.99 -6.90
C LEU A 38 1.94 5.81 -6.74
N ASP A 39 1.39 4.71 -7.26
CA ASP A 39 -0.04 4.38 -7.15
C ASP A 39 -0.49 4.34 -5.68
N TYR A 40 0.32 3.74 -4.80
CA TYR A 40 0.04 3.70 -3.37
C TYR A 40 0.06 5.09 -2.72
N GLU A 41 1.06 5.92 -3.02
CA GLU A 41 1.18 7.25 -2.41
C GLU A 41 0.05 8.17 -2.89
N GLU A 42 -0.31 8.11 -4.18
CA GLU A 42 -1.45 8.86 -4.73
C GLU A 42 -2.75 8.46 -4.04
N TRP A 43 -3.04 7.15 -3.98
CA TRP A 43 -4.20 6.65 -3.26
C TRP A 43 -4.19 7.03 -1.77
N LEU A 44 -3.05 6.89 -1.09
CA LEU A 44 -2.95 7.18 0.34
C LEU A 44 -3.24 8.65 0.63
N LEU A 45 -2.67 9.56 -0.15
CA LEU A 45 -2.91 10.99 -0.02
C LEU A 45 -4.40 11.32 -0.22
N GLU A 46 -5.03 10.75 -1.25
CA GLU A 46 -6.47 10.90 -1.47
C GLU A 46 -7.31 10.39 -0.29
N GLN A 47 -6.97 9.22 0.26
CA GLN A 47 -7.70 8.67 1.42
C GLN A 47 -7.51 9.52 2.69
N VAL A 48 -6.31 10.05 2.91
CA VAL A 48 -6.04 10.94 4.04
C VAL A 48 -6.83 12.22 3.90
N ASP A 49 -6.83 12.85 2.73
CA ASP A 49 -7.58 14.08 2.50
C ASP A 49 -9.09 13.87 2.65
N ALA A 50 -9.62 12.77 2.11
CA ALA A 50 -11.02 12.39 2.28
C ALA A 50 -11.37 12.16 3.76
N GLY A 51 -10.55 11.40 4.49
CA GLY A 51 -10.75 11.15 5.92
C GLY A 51 -10.71 12.43 6.75
N LEU A 52 -9.76 13.32 6.49
CA LEU A 52 -9.68 14.62 7.16
C LEU A 52 -10.92 15.50 6.87
N ALA A 53 -11.44 15.47 5.64
CA ALA A 53 -12.67 16.18 5.30
C ALA A 53 -13.89 15.61 6.05
N GLU A 54 -14.00 14.28 6.19
CA GLU A 54 -15.06 13.65 6.98
C GLU A 54 -14.98 13.99 8.46
N LEU A 55 -13.77 14.00 9.03
CA LEU A 55 -13.55 14.41 10.42
C LEU A 55 -13.95 15.88 10.63
N LYS A 56 -13.55 16.78 9.73
CA LYS A 56 -13.95 18.20 9.77
C LYS A 56 -15.47 18.38 9.66
N ALA A 57 -16.15 17.51 8.92
CA ALA A 57 -17.61 17.48 8.81
C ALA A 57 -18.31 16.81 10.02
N GLY A 58 -17.56 16.40 11.05
CA GLY A 58 -18.10 15.78 12.26
C GLY A 58 -18.53 14.32 12.09
N LYS A 59 -18.12 13.65 11.01
CA LYS A 59 -18.49 12.25 10.72
C LYS A 59 -17.57 11.21 11.39
N GLY A 60 -16.59 11.66 12.17
CA GLY A 60 -15.72 10.76 12.93
C GLY A 60 -16.48 9.97 13.99
N ILE A 61 -16.05 8.74 14.24
CA ILE A 61 -16.59 7.91 15.32
C ILE A 61 -15.55 7.73 16.44
N PRO A 62 -15.96 7.73 17.72
CA PRO A 62 -15.07 7.46 18.84
C PRO A 62 -14.50 6.03 18.80
N HIS A 63 -13.32 5.86 19.42
CA HIS A 63 -12.61 4.57 19.47
C HIS A 63 -13.47 3.41 20.01
N GLU A 64 -14.19 3.63 21.11
CA GLU A 64 -15.06 2.59 21.70
C GLU A 64 -16.20 2.17 20.77
N GLU A 65 -16.76 3.12 20.01
CA GLU A 65 -17.81 2.84 19.04
C GLU A 65 -17.27 2.06 17.83
N PHE A 66 -16.06 2.42 17.37
CA PHE A 66 -15.36 1.67 16.33
C PHE A 66 -15.12 0.21 16.75
N LEU A 67 -14.60 -0.01 17.97
CA LEU A 67 -14.37 -1.35 18.52
C LEU A 67 -15.65 -2.20 18.58
N LYS A 68 -16.79 -1.59 18.96
CA LYS A 68 -18.09 -2.27 18.94
C LYS A 68 -18.50 -2.67 17.53
N ARG A 69 -18.33 -1.80 16.53
CA ARG A 69 -18.68 -2.10 15.13
C ARG A 69 -17.86 -3.26 14.55
N ILE A 70 -16.55 -3.29 14.80
CA ILE A 70 -15.69 -4.39 14.32
C ILE A 70 -15.89 -5.69 15.10
N GLY A 71 -16.16 -5.61 16.41
CA GLY A 71 -16.45 -6.78 17.26
C GLY A 71 -17.77 -7.47 16.87
N VAL A 72 -18.79 -6.69 16.50
CA VAL A 72 -20.05 -7.22 15.93
C VAL A 72 -19.80 -7.92 14.59
N SER A 73 -18.91 -7.39 13.75
CA SER A 73 -18.56 -8.02 12.46
C SER A 73 -17.85 -9.38 12.61
N GLN A 74 -17.06 -9.59 13.66
CA GLN A 74 -16.41 -10.89 13.91
C GLN A 74 -17.41 -11.96 14.38
N ASN A 75 -18.36 -11.59 15.23
CA ASN A 75 -19.41 -12.50 15.69
C ASN A 75 -20.41 -12.86 14.59
N ALA A 76 -20.67 -11.95 13.64
CA ALA A 76 -21.50 -12.22 12.47
C ALA A 76 -20.87 -13.25 11.52
N ARG A 77 -19.56 -13.16 11.25
CA ARG A 77 -18.83 -14.15 10.43
C ARG A 77 -18.81 -15.55 11.06
N LYS A 78 -18.72 -15.64 12.39
CA LYS A 78 -18.73 -16.92 13.13
C LYS A 78 -20.08 -17.65 13.11
N LYS A 79 -21.20 -16.95 12.89
CA LYS A 79 -22.54 -17.54 12.80
C LYS A 79 -22.93 -17.98 11.38
N ALA A 80 -22.19 -17.52 10.37
CA ALA A 80 -22.43 -17.83 8.96
C ALA A 80 -21.50 -18.93 8.40
N ALA A 81 -20.65 -19.53 9.26
CA ALA A 81 -19.73 -20.62 8.95
C ALA A 81 -20.17 -21.92 9.63
#